data_AF-A0A1Q7UC05-F1
#
_entry.id   AF-A0A1Q7UC05-F1
#
_cell.length_a   1.000
_cell.length_b   1.000
_cell.length_c   1.000
_cell.angle_alpha   90.00
_cell.angle_beta   90.00
_cell.angle_gamma   90.00
#
_symmetry.space_group_name_H-M   'P 1'
#
loop_
_entity.id
_entity.type
_entity.pdbx_description
1 polymer ?
#
loop_
_entity_poly.entity_id
_entity_poly.type
_entity_poly.pdbx_seq_one_letter_code
_entity_poly.pdbx_strand_id
1 'polypeptide(L)'
;MIIVRGHGVVAALAGLALAAVAAPVRANSVTALEGSWTVAQATVNGALRADGKVLNATWTFRGPELVMQNANGERLRSALSFDATAGPPAFHVAPLDPPGERPLWIIWERRGDELRLAFYDGVDRRPEDFGPRHKLVVLTLVPARATPTAAAVDPCSILRVAGVDRLLGGPTRAQQAQHRASIPGSTCALHRTDGSGAISLTLVGPPAGPAYVGAARREADANRRMQVEEEPALGADAFSGTSGWTVVVVAHRRGTAMILKFEALSAGRVERQRFVTRVLDQL
;
A
#
# COMPACT_ATOMS: atom_id res chain seq x y z
N MET A 1 54.72 58.03 47.23
CA MET A 1 53.73 58.91 47.89
C MET A 1 52.40 58.73 47.17
N ILE A 2 51.42 58.17 47.88
CA ILE A 2 49.96 58.28 47.70
C ILE A 2 49.36 57.93 46.31
N ILE A 3 48.82 56.69 46.23
CA ILE A 3 47.50 56.25 45.73
C ILE A 3 46.65 57.29 44.97
N VAL A 4 46.12 56.95 43.77
CA VAL A 4 44.66 56.79 43.49
C VAL A 4 44.43 55.93 42.22
N ARG A 5 43.44 55.05 42.38
CA ARG A 5 42.80 54.06 41.49
C ARG A 5 42.27 54.59 40.15
N GLY A 6 42.24 53.69 39.16
CA GLY A 6 41.28 53.72 38.06
C GLY A 6 40.96 52.30 37.58
N HIS A 7 39.70 51.88 37.74
CA HIS A 7 39.16 50.58 37.33
C HIS A 7 38.99 50.51 35.80
N GLY A 8 39.13 49.33 35.18
CA GLY A 8 38.75 49.18 33.78
C GLY A 8 39.02 47.82 33.16
N VAL A 9 38.26 46.81 33.61
CA VAL A 9 37.62 45.74 32.83
C VAL A 9 38.37 45.15 31.62
N VAL A 10 38.68 43.85 31.80
CA VAL A 10 38.92 42.78 30.84
C VAL A 10 38.28 42.99 29.46
N ALA A 11 39.10 43.02 28.39
CA ALA A 11 38.67 42.81 27.02
C ALA A 11 39.07 41.39 26.58
N ALA A 12 38.19 40.43 26.81
CA ALA A 12 38.27 39.11 26.19
C ALA A 12 37.69 39.22 24.78
N LEU A 13 38.55 39.04 23.77
CA LEU A 13 38.17 38.91 22.36
C LEU A 13 37.39 37.60 22.18
N ALA A 14 36.05 37.68 22.26
CA ALA A 14 35.16 36.60 21.85
C ALA A 14 35.09 36.58 20.32
N GLY A 15 35.83 35.66 19.71
CA GLY A 15 35.68 35.32 18.30
C GLY A 15 34.30 34.73 18.05
N LEU A 16 33.44 35.45 17.33
CA LEU A 16 32.20 34.95 16.79
C LEU A 16 32.51 33.97 15.66
N ALA A 17 32.57 32.68 15.99
CA ALA A 17 32.41 31.62 15.01
C ALA A 17 30.97 31.70 14.47
N LEU A 18 30.81 32.24 13.25
CA LEU A 18 29.59 32.07 12.48
C LEU A 18 29.42 30.57 12.18
N ALA A 19 28.74 29.87 13.07
CA ALA A 19 28.13 28.60 12.73
C ALA A 19 27.06 28.89 11.67
N ALA A 20 27.39 28.59 10.41
CA ALA A 20 26.40 28.51 9.36
C ALA A 20 25.42 27.41 9.76
N VAL A 21 24.31 27.80 10.40
CA VAL A 21 23.16 26.94 10.60
C VAL A 21 22.65 26.65 9.20
N ALA A 22 22.99 25.48 8.67
CA ALA A 22 22.33 24.93 7.50
C ALA A 22 20.85 24.84 7.86
N ALA A 23 20.06 25.80 7.38
CA ALA A 23 18.62 25.73 7.46
C ALA A 23 18.21 24.36 6.88
N PRO A 24 17.31 23.60 7.53
CA PRO A 24 16.83 22.37 6.94
C PRO A 24 16.31 22.71 5.55
N VAL A 25 16.89 22.07 4.52
CA VAL A 25 16.35 22.11 3.16
C VAL A 25 14.86 21.88 3.31
N ARG A 26 14.04 22.88 2.97
CA ARG A 26 12.59 22.72 3.03
C ARG A 26 12.26 21.54 2.12
N ALA A 27 12.03 20.35 2.70
CA ALA A 27 11.66 19.11 2.01
C ALA A 27 10.27 19.18 1.35
N ASN A 28 9.74 20.40 1.21
CA ASN A 28 8.41 20.81 0.84
C ASN A 28 8.43 21.71 -0.41
N SER A 29 9.53 21.72 -1.18
CA SER A 29 9.56 22.30 -2.52
C SER A 29 8.94 21.33 -3.53
N VAL A 30 8.31 21.84 -4.59
CA VAL A 30 7.68 21.02 -5.66
C VAL A 30 8.64 19.94 -6.20
N THR A 31 9.94 20.22 -6.22
CA THR A 31 11.00 19.27 -6.60
C THR A 31 11.04 18.00 -5.75
N ALA A 32 10.48 18.02 -4.54
CA ALA A 32 10.40 16.86 -3.67
C ALA A 32 9.39 15.81 -4.16
N LEU A 33 8.42 16.22 -4.99
CA LEU A 33 7.41 15.35 -5.61
C LEU A 33 7.93 14.71 -6.91
N GLU A 34 8.91 15.33 -7.57
CA GLU A 34 9.42 14.89 -8.87
C GLU A 34 9.81 13.42 -8.89
N GLY A 35 9.48 12.75 -9.99
CA GLY A 35 9.78 11.34 -10.20
C GLY A 35 8.56 10.45 -10.07
N SER A 36 8.82 9.15 -9.96
CA SER A 36 7.80 8.11 -9.95
C SER A 36 7.71 7.48 -8.57
N TRP A 37 6.49 7.29 -8.10
CA TRP A 37 6.16 6.83 -6.76
C TRP A 37 5.12 5.72 -6.82
N THR A 38 5.27 4.69 -6.02
CA THR A 38 4.31 3.59 -5.93
C THR A 38 3.59 3.66 -4.59
N VAL A 39 2.25 3.57 -4.61
CA VAL A 39 1.45 3.54 -3.39
C VAL A 39 1.70 2.23 -2.64
N ALA A 40 2.36 2.33 -1.49
CA ALA A 40 2.65 1.21 -0.61
C ALA A 40 1.53 0.98 0.42
N GLN A 41 0.83 2.05 0.81
CA GLN A 41 -0.21 1.99 1.83
C GLN A 41 -1.32 3.00 1.54
N ALA A 42 -2.55 2.64 1.88
CA ALA A 42 -3.69 3.54 1.87
C ALA A 42 -4.48 3.42 3.18
N THR A 43 -4.94 4.55 3.69
CA THR A 43 -5.94 4.59 4.76
C THR A 43 -7.14 5.45 4.35
N VAL A 44 -8.32 5.11 4.84
CA VAL A 44 -9.54 5.92 4.68
C VAL A 44 -10.18 6.06 6.06
N ASN A 45 -10.48 7.29 6.46
CA ASN A 45 -10.94 7.60 7.82
C ASN A 45 -9.96 7.10 8.91
N GLY A 46 -8.66 7.01 8.59
CA GLY A 46 -7.62 6.47 9.48
C GLY A 46 -7.49 4.94 9.52
N ALA A 47 -8.37 4.20 8.85
CA ALA A 47 -8.28 2.74 8.78
C ALA A 47 -7.55 2.29 7.51
N LEU A 48 -6.60 1.34 7.62
CA LEU A 48 -5.96 0.72 6.46
C LEU A 48 -7.00 0.18 5.47
N ARG A 49 -6.73 0.32 4.18
CA ARG A 49 -7.55 -0.22 3.10
C ARG A 49 -6.77 -1.21 2.26
N ALA A 50 -7.45 -2.30 1.91
CA ALA A 50 -6.98 -3.34 1.00
C ALA A 50 -7.37 -3.06 -0.47
N ASP A 51 -7.84 -1.85 -0.79
CA ASP A 51 -8.41 -1.51 -2.09
C ASP A 51 -7.38 -1.64 -3.23
N GLY A 52 -7.71 -2.49 -4.20
CA GLY A 52 -6.85 -2.81 -5.33
C GLY A 52 -6.71 -1.73 -6.39
N LYS A 53 -7.58 -0.72 -6.38
CA LYS A 53 -7.45 0.41 -7.31
C LYS A 53 -6.35 1.38 -6.90
N VAL A 54 -6.00 1.39 -5.62
CA VAL A 54 -5.12 2.39 -5.02
C VAL A 54 -3.75 1.81 -4.68
N LEU A 55 -3.70 0.61 -4.10
CA LEU A 55 -2.42 -0.04 -3.79
C LEU A 55 -1.66 -0.42 -5.06
N ASN A 56 -0.33 -0.28 -5.02
CA ASN A 56 0.57 -0.46 -6.17
C ASN A 56 0.27 0.44 -7.38
N ALA A 57 -0.63 1.42 -7.25
CA ALA A 57 -0.76 2.47 -8.26
C ALA A 57 0.54 3.28 -8.31
N THR A 58 0.97 3.61 -9.53
CA THR A 58 2.17 4.41 -9.78
C THR A 58 1.77 5.84 -10.11
N TRP A 59 2.30 6.79 -9.35
CA TRP A 59 2.09 8.22 -9.47
C TRP A 59 3.39 8.85 -9.95
N THR A 60 3.36 9.42 -11.15
CA THR A 60 4.53 10.06 -11.75
C THR A 60 4.29 11.56 -11.84
N PHE A 61 5.08 12.31 -11.08
CA PHE A 61 5.08 13.77 -11.11
C PHE A 61 6.19 14.25 -12.05
N ARG A 62 5.83 15.19 -12.93
CA ARG A 62 6.76 15.87 -13.83
C ARG A 62 6.34 17.32 -14.00
N GLY A 63 6.95 18.22 -13.24
CA GLY A 63 6.57 19.61 -13.18
C GLY A 63 5.07 19.77 -12.84
N PRO A 64 4.28 20.46 -13.68
CA PRO A 64 2.84 20.65 -13.45
C PRO A 64 1.98 19.48 -13.95
N GLU A 65 2.55 18.32 -14.28
CA GLU A 65 1.79 17.14 -14.72
C GLU A 65 1.87 16.01 -13.70
N LEU A 66 0.73 15.36 -13.46
CA LEU A 66 0.62 14.11 -12.74
C LEU A 66 0.06 13.04 -13.69
N VAL A 67 0.76 11.91 -13.74
CA VAL A 67 0.26 10.69 -14.38
C VAL A 67 0.08 9.64 -13.30
N MET A 68 -1.15 9.20 -13.09
CA MET A 68 -1.47 8.05 -12.25
C MET A 68 -1.75 6.84 -13.13
N GLN A 69 -1.12 5.72 -12.81
CA GLN A 69 -1.41 4.43 -13.43
C GLN A 69 -1.79 3.45 -12.34
N ASN A 70 -3.00 2.90 -12.38
CA ASN A 70 -3.38 1.87 -11.42
C ASN A 70 -2.75 0.52 -11.78
N ALA A 71 -2.87 -0.46 -10.87
CA ALA A 71 -2.28 -1.79 -11.05
C ALA A 71 -2.79 -2.53 -12.30
N ASN A 72 -3.99 -2.18 -12.76
CA ASN A 72 -4.68 -2.71 -13.94
C ASN A 72 -4.30 -1.97 -15.24
N GLY A 73 -3.37 -1.01 -15.18
CA GLY A 73 -2.81 -0.31 -16.33
C GLY A 73 -3.65 0.87 -16.84
N GLU A 74 -4.79 1.16 -16.22
CA GLU A 74 -5.57 2.34 -16.53
C GLU A 74 -4.80 3.58 -16.10
N ARG A 75 -4.82 4.60 -16.96
CA ARG A 75 -4.01 5.79 -16.82
C ARG A 75 -4.89 7.03 -16.72
N LEU A 76 -4.65 7.82 -15.69
CA LEU A 76 -5.25 9.13 -15.47
C LEU A 76 -4.14 10.19 -15.60
N ARG A 77 -4.38 11.18 -16.45
CA ARG A 77 -3.49 12.35 -16.59
C ARG A 77 -4.17 13.55 -15.98
N SER A 78 -3.41 14.35 -15.24
CA SER A 78 -3.91 15.53 -14.56
C SER A 78 -2.91 16.68 -14.62
N ALA A 79 -3.41 17.90 -14.67
CA ALA A 79 -2.63 19.11 -14.45
C ALA A 79 -2.58 19.44 -12.94
N LEU A 80 -1.46 19.99 -12.50
CA LEU A 80 -1.19 20.36 -11.12
C LEU A 80 -1.02 21.88 -10.99
N SER A 81 -1.72 22.44 -10.00
CA SER A 81 -1.50 23.83 -9.55
C SER A 81 -1.03 23.82 -8.10
N PHE A 82 0.21 24.22 -7.86
CA PHE A 82 0.83 24.14 -6.53
C PHE A 82 0.46 25.34 -5.66
N ASP A 83 0.13 25.06 -4.40
CA ASP A 83 0.02 26.05 -3.33
C ASP A 83 1.02 25.71 -2.22
N ALA A 84 2.16 26.41 -2.27
CA ALA A 84 3.22 26.32 -1.27
C ALA A 84 3.10 27.39 -0.17
N THR A 85 2.05 28.21 -0.16
CA THR A 85 1.95 29.40 0.70
C THR A 85 1.39 29.09 2.08
N ALA A 86 0.57 28.05 2.21
CA ALA A 86 0.03 27.56 3.48
C ALA A 86 0.60 26.19 3.85
N GLY A 87 0.81 25.95 5.15
CA GLY A 87 1.23 24.66 5.68
C GLY A 87 0.01 23.80 6.07
N PRO A 88 -0.03 22.49 5.74
CA PRO A 88 0.95 21.74 4.93
C PRO A 88 0.87 22.11 3.43
N PRO A 89 1.98 21.98 2.68
CA PRO A 89 2.00 22.23 1.24
C PRO A 89 0.90 21.47 0.52
N ALA A 90 0.31 22.09 -0.50
CA ALA A 90 -0.78 21.52 -1.24
C ALA A 90 -0.59 21.67 -2.75
N PHE A 91 -1.36 20.90 -3.50
CA PHE A 91 -1.60 21.14 -4.91
C PHE A 91 -3.03 20.75 -5.25
N HIS A 92 -3.57 21.46 -6.24
CA HIS A 92 -4.84 21.14 -6.85
C HIS A 92 -4.61 20.25 -8.07
N VAL A 93 -5.38 19.19 -8.17
CA VAL A 93 -5.34 18.23 -9.28
C VAL A 93 -6.54 18.48 -10.17
N ALA A 94 -6.29 18.84 -11.43
CA ALA A 94 -7.31 18.99 -12.45
C ALA A 94 -7.18 17.83 -13.47
N PRO A 95 -8.11 16.87 -13.50
CA PRO A 95 -8.09 15.77 -14.46
C PRO A 95 -8.13 16.28 -15.90
N LEU A 96 -7.31 15.68 -16.76
CA LEU A 96 -7.25 15.94 -18.20
C LEU A 96 -7.90 14.79 -18.97
N ASP A 97 -7.48 13.55 -18.71
CA ASP A 97 -7.97 12.35 -19.39
C ASP A 97 -7.96 11.13 -18.44
N PRO A 98 -8.99 10.24 -18.47
CA PRO A 98 -10.24 10.36 -19.22
C PRO A 98 -11.19 11.43 -18.64
N PRO A 99 -12.15 11.94 -19.43
CA PRO A 99 -13.14 12.89 -18.94
C PRO A 99 -14.09 12.26 -17.90
N GLY A 100 -14.58 13.06 -16.96
CA GLY A 100 -15.55 12.64 -15.93
C GLY A 100 -14.96 12.47 -14.52
N GLU A 101 -13.63 12.47 -14.41
CA GLU A 101 -12.94 12.56 -13.12
C GLU A 101 -13.10 13.95 -12.50
N ARG A 102 -13.17 14.00 -11.16
CA ARG A 102 -13.39 15.26 -10.44
C ARG A 102 -12.06 15.89 -10.00
N PRO A 103 -11.96 17.23 -10.03
CA PRO A 103 -10.84 17.91 -9.42
C PRO A 103 -10.82 17.70 -7.91
N LEU A 104 -9.63 17.78 -7.31
CA LEU A 104 -9.45 17.63 -5.89
C LEU A 104 -8.19 18.34 -5.39
N TRP A 105 -8.20 18.66 -4.10
CA TRP A 105 -7.02 19.17 -3.39
C TRP A 105 -6.27 18.04 -2.68
N ILE A 106 -4.94 18.06 -2.80
CA ILE A 106 -4.03 17.17 -2.09
C ILE A 106 -3.10 18.00 -1.21
N ILE A 107 -2.98 17.64 0.06
CA ILE A 107 -1.84 18.04 0.90
C ILE A 107 -0.78 16.97 0.90
N TRP A 108 0.48 17.36 1.07
CA TRP A 108 1.59 16.42 1.04
C TRP A 108 2.70 16.77 2.00
N GLU A 109 3.45 15.74 2.38
CA GLU A 109 4.68 15.85 3.16
C GLU A 109 5.68 14.78 2.69
N ARG A 110 6.96 15.12 2.66
CA ARG A 110 8.02 14.15 2.44
C ARG A 110 8.66 13.74 3.76
N ARG A 111 8.79 12.44 3.99
CA ARG A 111 9.39 11.84 5.19
C ARG A 111 10.52 10.90 4.78
N GLY A 112 11.72 11.44 4.65
CA GLY A 112 12.86 10.71 4.10
C GLY A 112 12.58 10.28 2.65
N ASP A 113 12.53 8.96 2.44
CA ASP A 113 12.19 8.35 1.15
C ASP A 113 10.70 8.10 0.97
N GLU A 114 9.83 8.47 1.91
CA GLU A 114 8.39 8.32 1.74
C GLU A 114 7.74 9.65 1.35
N LEU A 115 6.76 9.57 0.46
CA LEU A 115 5.86 10.65 0.15
C LEU A 115 4.49 10.32 0.74
N ARG A 116 3.97 11.20 1.59
CA ARG A 116 2.62 11.04 2.15
C ARG A 116 1.69 12.07 1.53
N LEU A 117 0.55 11.61 1.03
CA LEU A 117 -0.48 12.44 0.40
C LEU A 117 -1.79 12.29 1.15
N ALA A 118 -2.58 13.35 1.26
CA ALA A 118 -3.94 13.26 1.76
C ALA A 118 -4.92 14.10 0.93
N PHE A 119 -6.11 13.55 0.70
CA PHE A 119 -7.20 14.18 -0.05
C PHE A 119 -8.54 13.64 0.42
N TYR A 120 -9.63 14.35 0.15
CA TYR A 120 -10.98 13.84 0.41
C TYR A 120 -11.54 13.11 -0.81
N ASP A 121 -12.10 11.92 -0.59
CA ASP A 121 -12.82 11.19 -1.64
C ASP A 121 -14.15 11.89 -1.99
N GLY A 122 -14.27 12.31 -3.25
CA GLY A 122 -15.47 12.93 -3.81
C GLY A 122 -15.78 14.34 -3.29
N VAL A 123 -14.84 15.01 -2.61
CA VAL A 123 -15.00 16.37 -2.08
C VAL A 123 -13.86 17.25 -2.54
N ASP A 124 -14.17 18.30 -3.29
CA ASP A 124 -13.19 19.33 -3.68
C ASP A 124 -12.95 20.32 -2.53
N ARG A 125 -12.20 19.84 -1.53
CA ARG A 125 -11.79 20.62 -0.36
C ARG A 125 -10.38 20.25 0.02
N ARG A 126 -9.56 21.25 0.33
CA ARG A 126 -8.21 21.04 0.89
C ARG A 126 -8.28 20.42 2.28
N PRO A 127 -7.61 19.28 2.53
CA PRO A 127 -7.42 18.78 3.89
C PRO A 127 -6.52 19.71 4.71
N GLU A 128 -6.79 19.80 6.00
CA GLU A 128 -5.99 20.63 6.92
C GLU A 128 -4.73 19.89 7.41
N ASP A 129 -4.85 18.57 7.62
CA ASP A 129 -3.77 17.70 8.07
C ASP A 129 -4.07 16.23 7.68
N PHE A 130 -3.19 15.32 8.10
CA PHE A 130 -3.25 13.89 7.77
C PHE A 130 -3.99 13.02 8.81
N GLY A 131 -4.65 13.64 9.79
CA GLY A 131 -5.37 12.99 10.87
C GLY A 131 -6.71 12.39 10.41
N PRO A 132 -7.21 11.36 11.10
CA PRO A 132 -8.40 10.63 10.69
C PRO A 132 -9.64 11.55 10.62
N ARG A 133 -10.24 11.64 9.44
CA ARG A 133 -11.49 12.38 9.19
C ARG A 133 -12.36 11.63 8.19
N HIS A 134 -13.67 11.88 8.24
CA HIS A 134 -14.62 11.29 7.29
C HIS A 134 -14.23 11.62 5.83
N LYS A 135 -14.22 10.58 4.98
CA LYS A 135 -13.79 10.59 3.57
C LYS A 135 -12.33 10.98 3.34
N LEU A 136 -11.52 11.17 4.38
CA LEU A 136 -10.11 11.48 4.18
C LEU A 136 -9.37 10.21 3.78
N VAL A 137 -8.77 10.24 2.60
CA VAL A 137 -7.83 9.25 2.09
C VAL A 137 -6.42 9.74 2.40
N VAL A 138 -5.59 8.87 2.96
CA VAL A 138 -4.16 9.13 3.17
C VAL A 138 -3.37 8.02 2.52
N LEU A 139 -2.49 8.39 1.59
CA LEU A 139 -1.60 7.47 0.89
C LEU A 139 -0.18 7.63 1.41
N THR A 140 0.50 6.51 1.60
CA THR A 140 1.97 6.47 1.73
C THR A 140 2.53 5.88 0.45
N LEU A 141 3.38 6.65 -0.21
CA LEU A 141 4.06 6.28 -1.43
C LEU A 141 5.55 6.15 -1.18
N VAL A 142 6.17 5.21 -1.87
CA VAL A 142 7.62 5.00 -1.89
C VAL A 142 8.14 5.22 -3.31
N PRO A 143 9.42 5.53 -3.54
CA PRO A 143 9.98 5.66 -4.86
C PRO A 143 9.67 4.40 -5.66
N ALA A 144 9.11 4.60 -6.85
CA ALA A 144 8.97 3.53 -7.81
C ALA A 144 10.39 3.14 -8.23
N ARG A 145 10.97 2.16 -7.52
CA ARG A 145 12.16 1.50 -8.00
C ARG A 145 11.78 0.91 -9.35
N ALA A 146 12.67 1.00 -10.33
CA ALA A 146 12.57 0.16 -11.51
C ALA A 146 12.59 -1.28 -10.98
N THR A 147 11.41 -1.82 -10.68
CA THR A 147 11.26 -3.21 -10.34
C THR A 147 11.80 -3.89 -11.58
N PRO A 148 12.84 -4.76 -11.46
CA PRO A 148 12.90 -5.84 -12.43
C PRO A 148 11.50 -6.41 -12.38
N THR A 149 10.81 -6.44 -13.51
CA THR A 149 9.49 -7.06 -13.66
C THR A 149 9.60 -8.35 -12.89
N ALA A 150 9.13 -8.35 -11.63
CA ALA A 150 9.22 -9.54 -10.79
C ALA A 150 8.41 -10.51 -11.62
N ALA A 151 9.08 -11.50 -12.23
CA ALA A 151 8.47 -12.37 -13.22
C ALA A 151 7.12 -12.75 -12.63
N ALA A 152 6.04 -12.17 -13.18
CA ALA A 152 4.82 -11.99 -12.42
C ALA A 152 4.39 -13.39 -12.02
N VAL A 153 4.53 -13.72 -10.73
CA VAL A 153 4.51 -15.12 -10.34
C VAL A 153 3.11 -15.59 -10.63
N ASP A 154 2.97 -16.50 -11.60
CA ASP A 154 1.67 -16.92 -12.08
C ASP A 154 0.96 -17.67 -10.94
N PRO A 155 -0.13 -17.12 -10.37
CA PRO A 155 -0.82 -17.75 -9.26
C PRO A 155 -1.37 -19.12 -9.64
N CYS A 156 -1.72 -19.36 -10.92
CA CYS A 156 -2.18 -20.67 -11.36
C CYS A 156 -1.05 -21.69 -11.31
N SER A 157 0.14 -21.34 -11.81
CA SER A 157 1.33 -22.18 -11.73
C SER A 157 1.67 -22.54 -10.28
N ILE A 158 1.65 -21.57 -9.36
CA ILE A 158 1.88 -21.82 -7.92
C ILE A 158 0.88 -22.84 -7.37
N LEU A 159 -0.42 -22.65 -7.62
CA LEU A 159 -1.45 -23.57 -7.14
C LEU A 159 -1.25 -25.00 -7.68
N ARG A 160 -0.87 -25.12 -8.97
CA ARG A 160 -0.59 -26.41 -9.61
C ARG A 160 0.61 -27.09 -8.97
N VAL A 161 1.74 -26.38 -8.81
CA VAL A 161 2.96 -26.90 -8.17
C VAL A 161 2.70 -27.29 -6.72
N ALA A 162 1.87 -26.54 -5.98
CA ALA A 162 1.49 -26.86 -4.61
C ALA A 162 0.59 -28.11 -4.49
N GLY A 163 0.09 -28.65 -5.60
CA GLY A 163 -0.68 -29.89 -5.65
C GLY A 163 -2.17 -29.69 -5.41
N VAL A 164 -2.77 -28.65 -6.00
CA VAL A 164 -4.20 -28.31 -5.83
C VAL A 164 -5.15 -29.46 -6.17
N ASP A 165 -4.86 -30.24 -7.21
CA ASP A 165 -5.71 -31.37 -7.61
C ASP A 165 -5.81 -32.43 -6.50
N ARG A 166 -4.71 -32.66 -5.76
CA ARG A 166 -4.70 -33.56 -4.60
C ARG A 166 -5.49 -32.97 -3.44
N LEU A 167 -5.25 -31.69 -3.13
CA LEU A 167 -5.92 -31.00 -2.03
C LEU A 167 -7.44 -31.00 -2.23
N LEU A 168 -7.89 -30.65 -3.43
CA LEU A 168 -9.30 -30.61 -3.74
C LEU A 168 -9.86 -32.02 -3.91
N GLY A 169 -9.04 -33.02 -4.27
CA GLY A 169 -9.43 -34.44 -4.37
C GLY A 169 -9.90 -34.86 -5.77
N GLY A 170 -9.41 -34.20 -6.81
CA GLY A 170 -9.78 -34.44 -8.20
C GLY A 170 -9.18 -33.39 -9.15
N PRO A 171 -9.32 -33.58 -10.48
CA PRO A 171 -8.79 -32.65 -11.46
C PRO A 171 -9.48 -31.29 -11.37
N THR A 172 -8.69 -30.24 -11.56
CA THR A 172 -9.16 -28.86 -11.52
C THR A 172 -9.02 -28.16 -12.86
N ARG A 173 -9.91 -27.20 -13.12
CA ARG A 173 -9.87 -26.32 -14.28
C ARG A 173 -9.77 -24.87 -13.83
N ALA A 174 -8.97 -24.10 -14.55
CA ALA A 174 -8.92 -22.66 -14.37
C ALA A 174 -10.23 -22.06 -14.86
N GLN A 175 -10.83 -21.22 -14.02
CA GLN A 175 -11.96 -20.41 -14.43
C GLN A 175 -11.44 -19.02 -14.79
N GLN A 176 -11.77 -18.55 -15.99
CA GLN A 176 -11.57 -17.14 -16.31
C GLN A 176 -12.36 -16.30 -15.32
N ALA A 177 -11.70 -15.37 -14.65
CA ALA A 177 -12.34 -14.45 -13.74
C ALA A 177 -13.40 -13.65 -14.53
N GLN A 178 -14.68 -13.98 -14.35
CA GLN A 178 -15.80 -13.26 -14.98
C GLN A 178 -15.97 -11.84 -14.39
N HIS A 179 -15.22 -11.52 -13.33
CA HIS A 179 -15.08 -10.19 -12.76
C HIS A 179 -13.59 -9.91 -12.55
N ARG A 180 -13.10 -8.77 -13.07
CA ARG A 180 -11.82 -8.20 -12.65
C ARG A 180 -11.83 -8.13 -11.12
N ALA A 181 -10.84 -8.74 -10.49
CA ALA A 181 -10.76 -8.75 -9.03
C ALA A 181 -10.69 -7.31 -8.51
N SER A 182 -11.50 -7.00 -7.49
CA SER A 182 -11.44 -5.74 -6.74
C SER A 182 -10.19 -5.63 -5.85
N ILE A 183 -9.38 -6.70 -5.83
CA ILE A 183 -8.22 -6.92 -4.98
C ILE A 183 -6.96 -6.61 -5.82
N PRO A 184 -5.95 -5.91 -5.28
CA PRO A 184 -4.75 -5.60 -6.05
C PRO A 184 -4.02 -6.87 -6.43
N GLY A 185 -3.35 -6.83 -7.58
CA GLY A 185 -2.41 -7.88 -7.99
C GLY A 185 -2.99 -8.98 -8.87
N SER A 186 -2.30 -10.11 -8.91
CA SER A 186 -2.62 -11.22 -9.82
C SER A 186 -3.42 -12.29 -9.10
N THR A 187 -4.55 -12.70 -9.68
CA THR A 187 -5.44 -13.73 -9.14
C THR A 187 -5.54 -14.91 -10.08
N CYS A 188 -5.56 -16.13 -9.53
CA CYS A 188 -6.01 -17.34 -10.20
C CYS A 188 -7.12 -18.01 -9.40
N ALA A 189 -8.12 -18.56 -10.08
CA ALA A 189 -9.15 -19.41 -9.49
C ALA A 189 -9.17 -20.76 -10.20
N LEU A 190 -9.13 -21.85 -9.42
CA LEU A 190 -9.21 -23.22 -9.89
C LEU A 190 -10.42 -23.90 -9.24
N HIS A 191 -11.26 -24.52 -10.06
CA HIS A 191 -12.45 -25.25 -9.61
C HIS A 191 -12.25 -26.74 -9.88
N ARG A 192 -12.74 -27.59 -8.98
CA ARG A 192 -12.91 -29.01 -9.30
C ARG A 192 -13.82 -29.16 -10.50
N THR A 193 -13.52 -30.10 -11.39
CA THR A 193 -14.32 -30.33 -12.60
C THR A 193 -15.76 -30.76 -12.31
N ASP A 194 -16.01 -31.35 -11.14
CA ASP A 194 -17.35 -31.75 -10.69
C ASP A 194 -18.11 -30.64 -9.94
N GLY A 195 -17.51 -29.45 -9.79
CA GLY A 195 -18.12 -28.30 -9.10
C GLY A 195 -18.17 -28.41 -7.58
N SER A 196 -17.61 -29.46 -6.98
CA SER A 196 -17.74 -29.72 -5.54
C SER A 196 -16.81 -28.87 -4.65
N GLY A 197 -15.87 -28.13 -5.23
CA GLY A 197 -14.97 -27.26 -4.49
C GLY A 197 -14.15 -26.34 -5.38
N ALA A 198 -13.66 -25.25 -4.78
CA ALA A 198 -12.87 -24.25 -5.48
C ALA A 198 -11.77 -23.69 -4.59
N ILE A 199 -10.73 -23.17 -5.24
CA ILE A 199 -9.67 -22.41 -4.60
C ILE A 199 -9.33 -21.19 -5.44
N SER A 200 -9.02 -20.08 -4.79
CA SER A 200 -8.39 -18.95 -5.46
C SER A 200 -7.19 -18.43 -4.69
N LEU A 201 -6.19 -17.99 -5.44
CA LEU A 201 -4.96 -17.39 -4.95
C LEU A 201 -4.85 -15.99 -5.53
N THR A 202 -4.74 -14.99 -4.66
CA THR A 202 -4.40 -13.62 -5.05
C THR A 202 -3.05 -13.23 -4.45
N LEU A 203 -2.19 -12.63 -5.26
CA LEU A 203 -0.86 -12.18 -4.87
C LEU A 203 -0.74 -10.67 -4.99
N VAL A 204 -0.42 -10.01 -3.88
CA VAL A 204 -0.14 -8.57 -3.80
C VAL A 204 1.36 -8.40 -3.61
N GLY A 205 2.07 -8.12 -4.70
CA GLY A 205 3.52 -7.91 -4.67
C GLY A 205 3.94 -6.63 -3.93
N PRO A 206 5.26 -6.46 -3.69
CA PRO A 206 5.80 -5.25 -3.11
C PRO A 206 5.54 -4.02 -4.00
N PRO A 207 5.47 -2.81 -3.40
CA PRO A 207 5.67 -2.53 -1.98
C PRO A 207 4.45 -2.78 -1.09
N ALA A 208 3.25 -2.98 -1.64
CA ALA A 208 2.02 -3.00 -0.85
C ALA A 208 1.74 -4.29 -0.06
N GLY A 209 2.43 -5.40 -0.37
CA GLY A 209 2.16 -6.71 0.24
C GLY A 209 2.03 -6.71 1.77
N PRO A 210 3.01 -6.23 2.55
CA PRO A 210 2.92 -6.24 4.01
C PRO A 210 1.75 -5.39 4.54
N ALA A 211 1.53 -4.19 4.00
CA ALA A 211 0.43 -3.32 4.42
C ALA A 211 -0.94 -3.93 4.10
N TYR A 212 -1.03 -4.72 3.03
CA TYR A 212 -2.24 -5.43 2.66
C TYR A 212 -2.67 -6.44 3.73
N VAL A 213 -1.74 -7.18 4.35
CA VAL A 213 -2.08 -8.18 5.40
C VAL A 213 -2.80 -7.52 6.56
N GLY A 214 -2.29 -6.40 7.07
CA GLY A 214 -2.93 -5.65 8.16
C GLY A 214 -4.29 -5.04 7.77
N ALA A 215 -4.46 -4.67 6.49
CA ALA A 215 -5.74 -4.19 5.97
C ALA A 215 -6.77 -5.34 5.90
N ALA A 216 -6.36 -6.49 5.34
CA ALA A 216 -7.19 -7.69 5.23
C ALA A 216 -7.60 -8.22 6.60
N ARG A 217 -6.70 -8.16 7.60
CA ARG A 217 -7.02 -8.54 8.97
C ARG A 217 -8.13 -7.69 9.55
N ARG A 218 -8.02 -6.36 9.43
CA ARG A 218 -9.08 -5.45 9.90
C ARG A 218 -10.43 -5.68 9.23
N GLU A 219 -10.42 -5.98 7.93
CA GLU A 219 -11.65 -6.31 7.20
C GLU A 219 -12.28 -7.62 7.72
N ALA A 220 -11.45 -8.64 7.98
CA ALA A 220 -11.88 -9.89 8.59
C ALA A 220 -12.46 -9.68 10.00
N ASP A 221 -11.79 -8.90 10.86
CA ASP A 221 -12.23 -8.59 12.23
C ASP A 221 -13.54 -7.78 12.25
N ALA A 222 -13.75 -6.91 11.26
CA ALA A 222 -14.99 -6.15 11.12
C ALA A 222 -16.17 -7.01 10.65
N ASN A 223 -15.90 -8.17 10.03
CA ASN A 223 -16.92 -9.09 9.56
C ASN A 223 -17.41 -10.00 10.70
N ARG A 224 -18.56 -9.67 11.28
CA ARG A 224 -19.19 -10.43 12.39
C ARG A 224 -19.50 -11.90 12.07
N ARG A 225 -19.49 -12.31 10.80
CA ARG A 225 -19.73 -13.70 10.37
C ARG A 225 -18.44 -14.49 10.18
N MET A 226 -17.29 -13.86 10.37
CA MET A 226 -15.97 -14.48 10.18
C MET A 226 -15.36 -14.79 11.55
N GLN A 227 -14.93 -16.03 11.73
CA GLN A 227 -14.11 -16.45 12.86
C GLN A 227 -12.65 -16.36 12.43
N VAL A 228 -11.86 -15.56 13.13
CA VAL A 228 -10.45 -15.31 12.80
C VAL A 228 -9.54 -16.07 13.77
N GLU A 229 -8.56 -16.79 13.23
CA GLU A 229 -7.52 -17.51 13.97
C GLU A 229 -6.13 -17.05 13.51
N GLU A 230 -5.19 -16.95 14.46
CA GLU A 230 -3.78 -16.69 14.13
C GLU A 230 -3.13 -17.94 13.51
N GLU A 231 -2.25 -17.73 12.54
CA GLU A 231 -1.51 -18.79 11.86
C GLU A 231 0.01 -18.56 11.97
N PRO A 232 0.59 -18.58 13.19
CA PRO A 232 1.99 -18.20 13.42
C PRO A 232 3.00 -19.06 12.66
N ALA A 233 2.62 -20.28 12.29
CA ALA A 233 3.44 -21.18 11.47
C ALA A 233 3.63 -20.69 10.02
N LEU A 234 2.80 -19.74 9.55
CA LEU A 234 2.84 -19.20 8.20
C LEU A 234 3.56 -17.84 8.12
N GLY A 235 3.97 -17.27 9.26
CA GLY A 235 4.68 -16.00 9.34
C GLY A 235 4.09 -15.07 10.39
N ALA A 236 4.76 -13.93 10.59
CA ALA A 236 4.22 -12.84 11.40
C ALA A 236 2.94 -12.29 10.73
N ASP A 237 1.95 -11.93 11.56
CA ASP A 237 0.66 -11.37 11.14
C ASP A 237 -0.20 -12.26 10.22
N ALA A 238 0.21 -13.51 9.99
CA ALA A 238 -0.54 -14.46 9.21
C ALA A 238 -1.77 -14.95 9.98
N PHE A 239 -2.91 -15.04 9.30
CA PHE A 239 -4.17 -15.44 9.91
C PHE A 239 -5.04 -16.24 8.95
N SER A 240 -6.01 -16.97 9.50
CA SER A 240 -7.09 -17.57 8.75
C SER A 240 -8.44 -17.05 9.24
N GLY A 241 -9.38 -16.92 8.31
CA GLY A 241 -10.75 -16.49 8.55
C GLY A 241 -11.72 -17.54 8.01
N THR A 242 -12.64 -18.01 8.85
CA THR A 242 -13.65 -19.01 8.46
C THR A 242 -15.05 -18.40 8.48
N SER A 243 -15.82 -18.60 7.41
CA SER A 243 -17.22 -18.21 7.35
C SER A 243 -18.02 -19.21 6.50
N GLY A 244 -18.94 -19.93 7.15
CA GLY A 244 -19.66 -21.04 6.52
C GLY A 244 -18.69 -22.11 6.00
N TRP A 245 -18.81 -22.46 4.72
CA TRP A 245 -17.91 -23.40 4.03
C TRP A 245 -16.66 -22.74 3.42
N THR A 246 -16.43 -21.45 3.69
CA THR A 246 -15.30 -20.70 3.13
C THR A 246 -14.22 -20.55 4.19
N VAL A 247 -12.98 -20.83 3.79
CA VAL A 247 -11.78 -20.51 4.58
C VAL A 247 -10.91 -19.58 3.76
N VAL A 248 -10.48 -18.46 4.34
CA VAL A 248 -9.51 -17.55 3.75
C VAL A 248 -8.25 -17.62 4.60
N VAL A 249 -7.10 -17.76 3.99
CA VAL A 249 -5.80 -17.68 4.66
C VAL A 249 -5.02 -16.52 4.06
N VAL A 250 -4.53 -15.63 4.92
CA VAL A 250 -3.74 -14.48 4.54
C VAL A 250 -2.39 -14.56 5.22
N ALA A 251 -1.33 -14.43 4.43
CA ALA A 251 0.05 -14.41 4.92
C ALA A 251 0.92 -13.63 3.94
N HIS A 252 2.18 -13.38 4.27
CA HIS A 252 3.11 -12.78 3.33
C HIS A 252 4.50 -13.39 3.42
N ARG A 253 5.23 -13.35 2.31
CA ARG A 253 6.63 -13.77 2.22
C ARG A 253 7.38 -12.87 1.26
N ARG A 254 8.60 -12.47 1.60
CA ARG A 254 9.48 -11.61 0.76
C ARG A 254 8.80 -10.33 0.24
N GLY A 255 7.89 -9.75 1.03
CA GLY A 255 7.16 -8.54 0.66
C GLY A 255 5.96 -8.75 -0.27
N THR A 256 5.61 -10.00 -0.59
CA THR A 256 4.39 -10.36 -1.33
C THR A 256 3.36 -10.94 -0.37
N ALA A 257 2.17 -10.34 -0.31
CA ALA A 257 1.04 -10.93 0.40
C ALA A 257 0.32 -11.94 -0.48
N MET A 258 -0.14 -13.00 0.17
CA MET A 258 -0.91 -14.11 -0.36
C MET A 258 -2.28 -14.09 0.28
N ILE A 259 -3.32 -14.19 -0.54
CA ILE A 259 -4.69 -14.41 -0.12
C ILE A 259 -5.15 -15.71 -0.76
N LEU A 260 -5.35 -16.74 0.05
CA LEU A 260 -5.77 -18.06 -0.41
C LEU A 260 -7.19 -18.33 0.10
N LYS A 261 -8.17 -18.36 -0.80
CA LYS A 261 -9.56 -18.65 -0.48
C LYS A 261 -9.89 -20.08 -0.89
N PHE A 262 -10.49 -20.83 0.01
CA PHE A 262 -11.01 -22.16 -0.21
C PHE A 262 -12.53 -22.14 -0.08
N GLU A 263 -13.23 -22.80 -1.00
CA GLU A 263 -14.68 -22.97 -0.97
C GLU A 263 -15.03 -24.46 -0.99
N ALA A 264 -15.87 -24.89 -0.03
CA ALA A 264 -16.32 -26.28 0.10
C ALA A 264 -15.16 -27.30 0.19
N LEU A 265 -14.05 -26.90 0.85
CA LEU A 265 -12.89 -27.76 1.02
C LEU A 265 -13.18 -28.89 2.00
N SER A 266 -13.05 -30.13 1.54
CA SER A 266 -13.18 -31.34 2.37
C SER A 266 -11.90 -31.72 3.11
N ALA A 267 -10.74 -31.19 2.69
CA ALA A 267 -9.46 -31.46 3.33
C ALA A 267 -9.38 -30.92 4.76
N GLY A 268 -8.80 -31.72 5.66
CA GLY A 268 -8.62 -31.36 7.06
C GLY A 268 -7.58 -30.24 7.27
N ARG A 269 -7.57 -29.65 8.48
CA ARG A 269 -6.69 -28.52 8.85
C ARG A 269 -5.20 -28.77 8.53
N VAL A 270 -4.68 -29.95 8.87
CA VAL A 270 -3.27 -30.29 8.69
C VAL A 270 -2.88 -30.33 7.20
N GLU A 271 -3.72 -30.92 6.36
CA GLU A 271 -3.48 -31.00 4.92
C GLU A 271 -3.55 -29.62 4.28
N ARG A 272 -4.57 -28.83 4.66
CA ARG A 272 -4.70 -27.43 4.25
C ARG A 272 -3.45 -26.62 4.63
N GLN A 273 -2.97 -26.73 5.86
CA GLN A 273 -1.79 -26.00 6.32
C GLN A 273 -0.54 -26.37 5.52
N ARG A 274 -0.30 -27.67 5.27
CA ARG A 274 0.82 -28.12 4.41
C ARG A 274 0.70 -27.57 2.99
N PHE A 275 -0.50 -27.52 2.43
CA PHE A 275 -0.71 -26.91 1.12
C PHE A 275 -0.39 -25.42 1.13
N VAL A 276 -0.88 -24.68 2.12
CA VAL A 276 -0.62 -23.24 2.27
C VAL A 276 0.88 -22.98 2.39
N THR A 277 1.62 -23.77 3.18
CA THR A 277 3.08 -23.66 3.28
C THR A 277 3.76 -23.86 1.93
N ARG A 278 3.36 -24.89 1.16
CA ARG A 278 3.91 -25.11 -0.19
C ARG A 278 3.65 -23.93 -1.13
N VAL A 279 2.47 -23.30 -1.05
CA VAL A 279 2.17 -22.08 -1.81
C VAL A 279 3.09 -20.93 -1.40
N LEU A 280 3.26 -20.69 -0.09
CA LEU A 280 4.12 -19.63 0.43
C LEU A 280 5.60 -19.82 0.07
N ASP A 281 6.08 -21.06 -0.01
CA ASP A 281 7.47 -21.36 -0.37
C ASP A 281 7.77 -21.07 -1.86
N GLN A 282 6.73 -20.87 -2.69
CA GLN A 282 6.89 -20.43 -4.09
C GLN A 282 7.00 -18.89 -4.25
N LEU A 283 6.86 -18.12 -3.16
CA LEU A 283 7.00 -16.66 -3.15
C LEU A 283 8.42 -16.22 -2.79
#